data_AF-A0A3S1NYX9-F1
#
_entry.id   AF-A0A3S1NYX9-F1
#
_cell.length_a   1.000
_cell.length_b   1.000
_cell.length_c   1.000
_cell.angle_alpha   90.00
_cell.angle_beta   90.00
_cell.angle_gamma   90.00
#
_symmetry.space_group_name_H-M   'P 1'
#
loop_
_entity.id
_entity.type
_entity.pdbx_description
1 polymer ?
#
loop_
_entity_poly.entity_id
_entity_poly.type
_entity_poly.pdbx_seq_one_letter_code
_entity_poly.pdbx_strand_id
1 'polypeptide(L)' 'IKAAVAMIDRLQIGNITVNDVQTIVLDDRALRTNLIGMSFLNRLDKYQVENGTLLLVQ' A
#
# COMPACT_ATOMS: atom_id res chain seq x y z
N ILE A 1 20.47 -4.03 -4.45
CA ILE A 1 19.07 -4.18 -4.90
C ILE A 1 18.77 -2.95 -5.76
N LYS A 2 18.22 -3.11 -6.97
CA LYS A 2 17.76 -1.97 -7.77
C LYS A 2 16.36 -1.60 -7.31
N ALA A 3 16.11 -0.32 -7.11
CA ALA A 3 14.84 0.21 -6.69
C ALA A 3 14.58 1.52 -7.45
N ALA A 4 13.34 1.72 -7.90
CA ALA A 4 12.89 2.98 -8.47
C ALA A 4 11.79 3.57 -7.58
N VAL A 5 11.85 4.89 -7.37
CA VAL A 5 10.77 5.61 -6.69
C VAL A 5 9.74 6.00 -7.74
N ALA A 6 8.47 5.83 -7.42
CA ALA A 6 7.37 6.25 -8.27
C ALA A 6 6.24 6.87 -7.43
N MET A 7 5.39 7.63 -8.11
CA MET A 7 4.13 8.12 -7.57
C MET A 7 3.00 7.41 -8.31
N ILE A 8 2.05 6.86 -7.55
CA ILE A 8 0.79 6.37 -8.08
C ILE A 8 -0.24 7.46 -7.85
N ASP A 9 -0.79 8.02 -8.93
CA ASP A 9 -1.75 9.12 -8.87
C ASP A 9 -2.99 8.75 -8.05
N ARG A 10 -3.47 7.50 -8.19
CA ARG A 10 -4.64 6.97 -7.48
C ARG A 10 -4.51 5.46 -7.22
N LEU A 11 -4.59 5.07 -5.96
CA LEU A 11 -4.67 3.68 -5.53
C LEU A 11 -6.08 3.39 -4.96
N GLN A 12 -6.76 2.40 -5.51
CA GLN A 12 -8.08 1.97 -5.06
C GLN A 12 -8.06 0.53 -4.55
N ILE A 13 -8.56 0.30 -3.33
CA ILE A 13 -8.73 -1.02 -2.72
C ILE A 13 -10.17 -1.13 -2.24
N GLY A 14 -11.00 -1.86 -2.98
CA GLY A 14 -12.45 -1.87 -2.75
C GLY A 14 -13.01 -0.44 -2.86
N ASN A 15 -13.59 0.05 -1.77
CA ASN A 15 -14.16 1.39 -1.68
C ASN A 15 -13.17 2.46 -1.18
N ILE A 16 -11.97 2.07 -0.76
CA ILE A 16 -10.93 2.98 -0.28
C ILE A 16 -10.19 3.56 -1.48
N THR A 17 -10.12 4.89 -1.58
CA THR A 17 -9.36 5.59 -2.63
C THR A 17 -8.35 6.55 -2.02
N VAL A 18 -7.05 6.31 -2.25
CA VAL A 18 -5.98 7.21 -1.81
C VAL A 18 -5.26 7.77 -3.03
N ASN A 19 -5.10 9.09 -3.08
CA ASN A 19 -4.37 9.77 -4.14
C ASN A 19 -2.91 10.01 -3.75
N ASP A 20 -2.06 10.26 -4.75
CA ASP A 20 -0.66 10.66 -4.57
C ASP A 20 0.12 9.72 -3.65
N VAL A 21 0.09 8.43 -3.97
CA VAL A 21 0.72 7.37 -3.17
C VAL A 21 2.17 7.19 -3.62
N GLN A 22 3.11 7.51 -2.73
CA GLN A 22 4.53 7.22 -2.94
C GLN A 22 4.78 5.71 -2.85
N THR A 23 5.51 5.17 -3.82
CA THR A 23 5.84 3.74 -3.88
C THR A 23 7.29 3.49 -4.29
N ILE A 24 7.73 2.25 -4.08
CA ILE A 24 9.01 1.73 -4.54
C ILE A 24 8.74 0.55 -5.47
N VAL A 25 9.33 0.57 -6.66
CA VAL A 25 9.33 -0.54 -7.61
C VAL A 25 10.63 -1.31 -7.44
N LEU A 26 10.52 -2.63 -7.23
CA LEU A 26 11.63 -3.55 -7.00
C LEU A 26 11.67 -4.63 -8.10
N ASP A 27 12.83 -5.26 -8.28
CA ASP A 27 12.95 -6.49 -9.08
C ASP A 27 12.16 -7.62 -8.39
N ASP A 28 11.38 -8.38 -9.15
CA ASP A 28 10.49 -9.44 -8.64
C ASP A 28 11.20 -10.51 -7.80
N ARG A 29 12.52 -10.72 -8.02
CA ARG A 29 13.32 -11.64 -7.20
C ARG A 29 13.50 -11.14 -5.77
N ALA A 30 13.39 -9.84 -5.53
CA ALA A 30 13.50 -9.23 -4.21
C ALA A 30 12.19 -9.30 -3.42
N LEU A 31 11.04 -9.22 -4.09
CA LEU A 31 9.73 -9.27 -3.45
C LEU A 31 8.66 -9.69 -4.46
N ARG A 32 8.06 -10.86 -4.24
CA ARG A 32 7.07 -11.43 -5.17
C ARG A 32 5.65 -10.91 -4.98
N THR A 33 5.37 -10.33 -3.81
CA THR A 33 4.03 -9.88 -3.41
C THR A 33 4.05 -8.41 -3.09
N ASN A 34 3.05 -7.66 -3.52
CA ASN A 34 2.93 -6.26 -3.15
C ASN A 34 2.82 -6.11 -1.62
N LEU A 35 3.56 -5.15 -1.06
CA LEU A 35 3.51 -4.81 0.36
C LEU A 35 2.85 -3.44 0.53
N ILE A 36 1.84 -3.39 1.39
CA ILE A 36 1.24 -2.14 1.86
C ILE A 36 1.89 -1.81 3.20
N GLY A 37 2.65 -0.72 3.23
CA GLY A 37 3.35 -0.27 4.43
C GLY A 37 2.59 0.80 5.22
N MET A 38 3.19 1.21 6.34
CA MET A 38 2.62 2.21 7.25
C MET A 38 2.40 3.59 6.60
N SER A 39 3.19 3.96 5.58
CA SER A 39 3.02 5.22 4.85
C SER A 39 1.67 5.34 4.15
N PHE A 40 1.08 4.20 3.76
CA PHE A 40 -0.29 4.12 3.26
C PHE A 40 -1.29 3.98 4.40
N LEU A 41 -1.06 3.05 5.33
CA LEU A 41 -2.02 2.73 6.40
C LEU A 41 -2.31 3.93 7.32
N ASN A 42 -1.32 4.80 7.55
CA ASN A 42 -1.49 6.02 8.36
C ASN A 42 -2.31 7.12 7.66
N ARG A 43 -2.67 6.95 6.37
CA ARG A 43 -3.58 7.86 5.64
C ARG A 43 -5.05 7.45 5.78
N LEU A 44 -5.32 6.33 6.44
CA LEU A 44 -6.66 5.82 6.70
C LEU A 44 -7.13 6.28 8.08
N ASP A 45 -8.43 6.52 8.22
CA ASP A 45 -9.06 6.82 9.51
C ASP A 45 -8.86 5.70 10.53
N LYS A 46 -8.92 4.45 10.08
CA LYS A 46 -8.62 3.27 10.89
C LYS A 46 -8.13 2.11 10.03
N TYR A 47 -7.19 1.34 10.57
CA TYR A 47 -6.91 -0.02 10.12
C TYR A 47 -6.87 -0.98 11.30
N GLN A 48 -7.24 -2.24 11.08
CA GLN A 48 -7.19 -3.29 12.11
C GLN A 48 -6.86 -4.62 11.46
N VAL A 49 -5.99 -5.39 12.10
CA VAL A 49 -5.66 -6.76 11.70
C VAL A 49 -6.23 -7.72 12.72
N GLU A 50 -7.10 -8.61 12.29
CA GLU A 50 -7.72 -9.61 13.16
C GLU A 50 -8.00 -10.89 12.37
N ASN A 51 -7.59 -12.04 12.91
CA ASN A 51 -7.86 -13.36 12.33
C ASN A 51 -7.45 -13.49 10.85
N GLY A 52 -6.30 -12.92 10.47
CA GLY A 52 -5.81 -12.91 9.09
C GLY A 52 -6.57 -11.98 8.14
N THR A 53 -7.49 -11.16 8.66
CA THR A 53 -8.24 -10.16 7.90
C THR A 53 -7.72 -8.77 8.23
N LEU A 54 -7.55 -7.95 7.20
CA LEU A 54 -7.22 -6.54 7.32
C LEU A 54 -8.49 -5.71 7.05
N LEU A 55 -8.98 -5.03 8.08
CA LEU A 55 -10.04 -4.03 7.97
C LEU A 55 -9.41 -2.67 7.67
N LEU A 56 -9.94 -1.99 6.66
CA LEU A 56 -9.53 -0.65 6.24
C LEU A 56 -10.73 0.29 6.28
N VAL A 57 -10.57 1.46 6.88
CA VAL A 57 -11.60 2.51 6.97
C VAL A 57 -10.96 3.82 6.52
N GLN A 58 -11.54 4.45 5.51
CA GLN A 58 -11.17 5.77 5.03
C GLN A 58 -12.04 6.83 5.67
#